data_AF-A0A2V7YVH4-F1
#
_entry.id   AF-A0A2V7YVH4-F1
#
_cell.length_a   1.000
_cell.length_b   1.000
_cell.length_c   1.000
_cell.angle_alpha   90.00
_cell.angle_beta   90.00
_cell.angle_gamma   90.00
#
_symmetry.space_group_name_H-M   'P 1'
#
loop_
_entity.id
_entity.type
_entity.pdbx_description
1 polymer ?
#
loop_
_entity_poly.entity_id
_entity_poly.type
_entity_poly.pdbx_seq_one_letter_code
_entity_poly.pdbx_strand_id
1 'polypeptide(L)'
;MKRLLIPTLLLLSLPLAALEIRVQPGEVVYAYEVDPARGLYTVLLQNVAVVQKDGGPVTLDSLEIQVVNGGQVLQTLIVPASDLEKSAQRLSAMEAQGLLKLYDFHFQTSRYLNGLKIASNRTLSPGSALVVFGKPLLLSGLPSDGLAILAHGKDADGRLAEARTTLKVENHRSPNEYVFPLAGTWYVGAGPNFESPHRWAANEEFAFDLAALGGDGLTHKGDGSHLTDYYAYGRDVLAVADGEVVEVGADATEANDRLKQPGESEEDFEKRTYLEQAKLLATSYKAPLGNYVILRHAGGEFSHYAHLKQGSVRVKAGDTIKRGQAIAQLGQTGNTTEPHLHFQLTDGPDPLYSRGVPILFKNAVNTVGFSGSYLQTGWIVTAR
;
A
#
# COMPACT_ATOMS: atom_id res chain seq x y z
N MET A 1 71.97 29.88 10.78
CA MET A 1 70.57 29.80 11.23
C MET A 1 69.81 28.84 10.33
N LYS A 2 69.51 27.63 10.80
CA LYS A 2 68.76 26.61 10.03
C LYS A 2 67.28 26.99 10.05
N ARG A 3 66.67 27.21 8.87
CA ARG A 3 65.22 27.41 8.73
C ARG A 3 64.53 26.06 8.95
N LEU A 4 63.73 25.98 10.00
CA LEU A 4 62.86 24.84 10.30
C LEU A 4 61.65 24.93 9.35
N LEU A 5 61.55 24.02 8.39
CA LEU A 5 60.34 23.82 7.58
C LEU A 5 59.34 23.06 8.45
N ILE A 6 58.29 23.74 8.89
CA ILE A 6 57.10 23.13 9.48
C ILE A 6 56.24 22.64 8.30
N PRO A 7 55.91 21.34 8.20
CA PRO A 7 55.01 20.89 7.16
C PRO A 7 53.60 21.36 7.53
N THR A 8 53.01 22.19 6.67
CA THR A 8 51.60 22.56 6.73
C THR A 8 50.79 21.29 6.54
N LEU A 9 50.26 20.74 7.63
CA LEU A 9 49.31 19.64 7.59
C LEU A 9 48.04 20.18 6.94
N LEU A 10 47.82 19.86 5.65
CA LEU A 10 46.51 20.04 5.03
C LEU A 10 45.54 19.12 5.77
N LEU A 11 44.80 19.69 6.73
CA LEU A 11 43.56 19.10 7.21
C LEU A 11 42.58 19.12 6.03
N LEU A 12 42.58 18.05 5.24
CA LEU A 12 41.44 17.72 4.40
C LEU A 12 40.26 17.57 5.35
N SER A 13 39.40 18.58 5.41
CA SER A 13 38.08 18.45 6.01
C SER A 13 37.38 17.31 5.28
N LEU A 14 37.30 16.14 5.91
CA LEU A 14 36.39 15.10 5.46
C LEU A 14 35.00 15.75 5.34
N PRO A 15 34.28 15.56 4.23
CA PRO A 15 32.94 16.10 4.12
C PRO A 15 32.11 15.61 5.30
N LEU A 16 31.43 16.54 5.95
CA LEU A 16 30.44 16.28 7.00
C LEU A 16 29.51 15.19 6.48
N ALA A 17 29.23 14.17 7.30
CA ALA A 17 28.39 13.05 6.87
C ALA A 17 27.06 13.55 6.26
N ALA A 18 26.84 13.28 4.97
CA ALA A 18 25.64 13.72 4.27
C ALA A 18 24.56 12.64 4.34
N LEU A 19 23.92 12.54 5.51
CA LEU A 19 22.65 11.82 5.58
C LEU A 19 21.62 12.51 4.68
N GLU A 20 20.82 11.71 3.99
CA GLU A 20 19.64 12.13 3.24
C GLU A 20 18.45 11.28 3.66
N ILE A 21 17.25 11.87 3.67
CA ILE A 21 16.00 11.12 3.81
C ILE A 21 15.28 11.09 2.47
N ARG A 22 14.88 9.89 2.03
CA ARG A 22 14.01 9.66 0.88
C ARG A 22 12.73 8.96 1.33
N VAL A 23 11.60 9.35 0.77
CA VAL A 23 10.28 8.79 1.12
C VAL A 23 9.58 8.28 -0.12
N GLN A 24 8.89 7.15 0.00
CA GLN A 24 8.09 6.56 -1.06
C GLN A 24 6.77 5.99 -0.49
N PRO A 25 5.59 6.35 -1.04
CA PRO A 25 5.35 7.27 -2.15
C PRO A 25 5.44 8.76 -1.77
N GLY A 26 6.47 9.45 -2.29
CA GLY A 26 6.56 10.91 -2.51
C GLY A 26 6.32 11.90 -1.36
N GLU A 27 6.21 13.19 -1.74
CA GLU A 27 6.12 14.38 -0.88
C GLU A 27 4.77 14.56 -0.15
N VAL A 28 3.76 13.79 -0.53
CA VAL A 28 2.40 13.86 0.03
C VAL A 28 2.05 12.53 0.67
N VAL A 29 1.50 12.57 1.89
CA VAL A 29 0.87 11.43 2.56
C VAL A 29 -0.63 11.69 2.58
N TYR A 30 -1.42 10.73 2.07
CA TYR A 30 -2.87 10.87 2.07
C TYR A 30 -3.45 10.49 3.42
N ALA A 31 -4.28 11.38 3.96
CA ALA A 31 -5.07 11.14 5.15
C ALA A 31 -6.34 10.35 4.82
N TYR A 32 -6.71 9.45 5.73
CA TYR A 32 -7.95 8.69 5.65
C TYR A 32 -8.80 8.98 6.88
N GLU A 33 -9.98 9.59 6.68
CA GLU A 33 -10.87 9.93 7.79
C GLU A 33 -11.50 8.66 8.37
N VAL A 34 -11.34 8.46 9.68
CA VAL A 34 -11.84 7.27 10.40
C VAL A 34 -12.91 7.60 11.42
N ASP A 35 -12.95 8.84 11.91
CA ASP A 35 -14.00 9.34 12.82
C ASP A 35 -14.29 10.81 12.50
N PRO A 36 -15.23 11.11 11.57
CA PRO A 36 -15.58 12.47 11.19
C PRO A 36 -16.12 13.30 12.36
N ALA A 37 -16.81 12.67 13.32
CA ALA A 37 -17.38 13.37 14.47
C ALA A 37 -16.31 13.94 15.41
N ARG A 38 -15.14 13.30 15.45
CA ARG A 38 -13.97 13.75 16.21
C ARG A 38 -12.86 14.35 15.35
N GLY A 39 -13.05 14.39 14.02
CA GLY A 39 -12.03 14.83 13.07
C GLY A 39 -10.76 13.99 13.13
N LEU A 40 -10.89 12.66 13.28
CA LEU A 40 -9.74 11.76 13.34
C LEU A 40 -9.39 11.19 11.97
N TYR A 41 -8.09 11.17 11.68
CA TYR A 41 -7.53 10.67 10.43
C TYR A 41 -6.42 9.66 10.72
N THR A 42 -6.32 8.62 9.90
CA THR A 42 -5.12 7.79 9.86
C THR A 42 -4.24 8.21 8.68
N VAL A 43 -2.93 8.20 8.90
CA VAL A 43 -1.93 8.32 7.84
C VAL A 43 -0.91 7.20 7.99
N LEU A 44 -0.30 6.81 6.87
CA LEU A 44 0.74 5.79 6.84
C LEU A 44 1.94 6.28 6.03
N LEU A 45 3.12 6.29 6.64
CA LEU A 45 4.36 6.41 5.87
C LEU A 45 4.78 5.01 5.44
N GLN A 46 4.65 4.73 4.14
CA GLN A 46 4.94 3.42 3.58
C GLN A 46 6.42 3.09 3.67
N ASN A 47 7.31 3.92 3.10
CA ASN A 47 8.74 3.67 3.07
C ASN A 47 9.54 4.95 3.30
N VAL A 48 10.49 4.91 4.24
CA VAL A 48 11.43 5.99 4.57
C VAL A 48 12.85 5.42 4.54
N ALA A 49 13.67 5.83 3.57
CA ALA A 49 15.09 5.54 3.56
C ALA A 49 15.89 6.66 4.21
N VAL A 50 16.80 6.28 5.10
CA VAL A 50 17.95 7.10 5.48
C VAL A 50 19.12 6.63 4.65
N VAL A 51 19.70 7.54 3.86
CA VAL A 51 20.78 7.27 2.91
C VAL A 51 22.04 7.91 3.43
N GLN A 52 23.15 7.17 3.43
CA GLN A 52 24.47 7.77 3.58
C GLN A 52 25.08 7.95 2.18
N LYS A 53 25.15 9.20 1.69
CA LYS A 53 25.61 9.49 0.33
C LYS A 53 27.12 9.39 0.19
N ASP A 54 27.84 10.14 1.02
CA ASP A 54 29.28 10.35 0.95
C ASP A 54 29.88 10.55 2.36
N GLY A 55 31.17 10.88 2.44
CA GLY A 55 31.89 10.99 3.70
C GLY A 55 32.23 9.63 4.31
N GLY A 56 32.16 9.53 5.64
CA GLY A 56 32.46 8.31 6.40
C GLY A 56 31.21 7.56 6.86
N PRO A 57 31.33 6.35 7.41
CA PRO A 57 30.18 5.63 7.95
C PRO A 57 29.46 6.40 9.07
N VAL A 58 28.13 6.29 9.12
CA VAL A 58 27.29 6.88 10.18
C VAL A 58 26.48 5.80 10.86
N THR A 59 26.51 5.79 12.18
CA THR A 59 25.66 4.94 13.00
C THR A 59 24.41 5.73 13.40
N LEU A 60 23.23 5.25 12.98
CA LEU A 60 21.95 5.89 13.31
C LEU A 60 21.52 5.56 14.74
N ASP A 61 21.10 6.58 15.47
CA ASP A 61 20.61 6.50 16.85
C ASP A 61 19.07 6.47 16.89
N SER A 62 18.40 7.24 16.04
CA SER A 62 16.94 7.27 15.93
C SER A 62 16.46 7.82 14.59
N LEU A 63 15.19 7.53 14.27
CA LEU A 63 14.41 8.24 13.28
C LEU A 63 13.13 8.77 13.96
N GLU A 64 12.86 10.05 13.84
CA GLU A 64 11.66 10.70 14.38
C GLU A 64 10.71 11.08 13.25
N ILE A 65 9.41 10.90 13.48
CA ILE A 65 8.34 11.38 12.61
C ILE A 65 7.45 12.27 13.47
N GLN A 66 7.49 13.57 13.18
CA GLN A 66 6.81 14.61 13.93
C GLN A 66 5.60 15.13 13.15
N VAL A 67 4.45 15.22 13.80
CA VAL A 67 3.27 15.93 13.29
C VAL A 67 3.43 17.41 13.64
N VAL A 68 3.46 18.29 12.64
CA VAL A 68 3.75 19.72 12.84
C VAL A 68 2.55 20.57 12.37
N ASN A 69 2.10 21.49 13.22
CA ASN A 69 0.99 22.38 12.90
C ASN A 69 1.20 23.78 13.48
N GLY A 70 1.14 24.82 12.65
CA GLY A 70 1.45 26.18 13.05
C GLY A 70 2.86 26.34 13.62
N GLY A 71 3.83 25.54 13.15
CA GLY A 71 5.20 25.49 13.66
C GLY A 71 5.38 24.75 15.00
N GLN A 72 4.32 24.16 15.56
CA GLN A 72 4.39 23.38 16.80
C GLN A 72 4.37 21.88 16.51
N VAL A 73 5.22 21.12 17.22
CA VAL A 73 5.18 19.66 17.20
C VAL A 73 4.03 19.19 18.10
N LEU A 74 3.03 18.54 17.50
CA LEU A 74 1.86 18.01 18.20
C LEU A 74 2.04 16.57 18.68
N GLN A 75 2.82 15.79 17.93
CA GLN A 75 3.07 14.38 18.19
C GLN A 75 4.43 13.99 17.61
N THR A 76 5.16 13.12 18.29
CA THR A 76 6.38 12.50 17.78
C THR A 76 6.28 10.98 17.87
N LEU A 77 6.46 10.30 16.75
CA LEU A 77 6.72 8.86 16.70
C LEU A 77 8.23 8.66 16.59
N ILE A 78 8.82 7.91 17.52
CA ILE A 78 10.26 7.62 17.53
C ILE A 78 10.46 6.17 17.10
N VAL A 79 11.33 5.96 16.11
CA VAL A 79 11.89 4.66 15.75
C VAL A 79 13.27 4.56 16.39
N PRO A 80 13.40 3.79 17.49
CA PRO A 80 14.65 3.71 18.24
C PRO A 80 15.70 2.89 17.50
N ALA A 81 16.98 3.03 17.91
CA ALA A 81 18.11 2.26 17.38
C ALA A 81 17.86 0.75 17.23
N SER A 82 17.17 0.13 18.20
CA SER A 82 16.85 -1.31 18.15
C SER A 82 15.94 -1.69 16.98
N ASP A 83 15.03 -0.82 16.60
CA ASP A 83 14.08 -1.09 15.53
C ASP A 83 14.66 -0.70 14.16
N LEU A 84 15.55 0.30 14.12
CA LEU A 84 16.39 0.56 12.95
C LEU A 84 17.26 -0.67 12.64
N GLU A 85 17.91 -1.25 13.64
CA GLU A 85 18.72 -2.46 13.49
C GLU A 85 17.90 -3.64 12.94
N LYS A 86 16.73 -3.91 13.53
CA LYS A 86 15.82 -4.97 13.02
C LYS A 86 15.36 -4.69 11.59
N SER A 87 15.06 -3.44 11.25
CA SER A 87 14.62 -3.06 9.90
C SER A 87 15.72 -3.32 8.86
N ALA A 88 16.96 -2.93 9.18
CA ALA A 88 18.14 -3.17 8.36
C ALA A 88 18.38 -4.67 8.14
N GLN A 89 18.38 -5.46 9.22
CA GLN A 89 18.56 -6.91 9.17
C GLN A 89 17.46 -7.58 8.34
N ARG A 90 16.20 -7.19 8.55
CA ARG A 90 15.05 -7.73 7.81
C ARG A 90 15.18 -7.48 6.31
N LEU A 91 15.40 -6.23 5.90
CA LEU A 91 15.44 -5.89 4.48
C LEU A 91 16.68 -6.48 3.79
N SER A 92 17.84 -6.48 4.46
CA SER A 92 19.05 -7.13 3.95
C SER A 92 18.88 -8.64 3.79
N ALA A 93 18.19 -9.31 4.73
CA ALA A 93 17.85 -10.73 4.58
C ALA A 93 16.92 -10.99 3.40
N MET A 94 15.92 -10.12 3.18
CA MET A 94 15.04 -10.21 2.01
C MET A 94 15.80 -10.00 0.69
N GLU A 95 16.74 -9.05 0.65
CA GLU A 95 17.61 -8.83 -0.52
C GLU A 95 18.48 -10.07 -0.81
N ALA A 96 19.15 -10.62 0.21
CA ALA A 96 20.00 -11.80 0.07
C ALA A 96 19.25 -13.06 -0.43
N GLN A 97 17.95 -13.16 -0.12
CA GLN A 97 17.08 -14.25 -0.56
C GLN A 97 16.38 -13.95 -1.90
N GLY A 98 16.60 -12.79 -2.51
CA GLY A 98 15.91 -12.35 -3.73
C GLY A 98 14.45 -11.94 -3.53
N LEU A 99 13.93 -12.00 -2.29
CA LEU A 99 12.55 -11.64 -1.94
C LEU A 99 12.29 -10.14 -2.12
N LEU A 100 13.29 -9.27 -1.90
CA LEU A 100 13.09 -7.84 -2.09
C LEU A 100 12.71 -7.49 -3.53
N LYS A 101 13.29 -8.18 -4.52
CA LYS A 101 12.94 -8.01 -5.93
C LYS A 101 11.53 -8.53 -6.23
N LEU A 102 11.15 -9.67 -5.66
CA LEU A 102 9.83 -10.27 -5.84
C LEU A 102 8.72 -9.39 -5.25
N TYR A 103 9.00 -8.72 -4.13
CA TYR A 103 8.06 -7.85 -3.42
C TYR A 103 8.33 -6.36 -3.64
N ASP A 104 9.03 -5.98 -4.71
CA ASP A 104 9.37 -4.58 -4.94
C ASP A 104 8.14 -3.70 -5.19
N PHE A 105 6.99 -4.26 -5.59
CA PHE A 105 5.74 -3.51 -5.66
C PHE A 105 5.29 -2.93 -4.30
N HIS A 106 5.63 -3.63 -3.20
CA HIS A 106 5.31 -3.22 -1.84
C HIS A 106 6.27 -2.14 -1.32
N PHE A 107 7.58 -2.39 -1.43
CA PHE A 107 8.61 -1.50 -0.88
C PHE A 107 9.02 -0.39 -1.84
N GLN A 108 8.85 -0.60 -3.15
CA GLN A 108 9.22 0.26 -4.26
C GLN A 108 10.67 0.74 -4.22
N THR A 109 11.58 -0.10 -3.71
CA THR A 109 13.00 0.23 -3.53
C THR A 109 13.67 0.64 -4.84
N SER A 110 13.25 0.07 -5.95
CA SER A 110 13.72 0.45 -7.29
C SER A 110 13.46 1.92 -7.65
N ARG A 111 12.47 2.58 -7.04
CA ARG A 111 12.06 3.95 -7.37
C ARG A 111 12.86 5.04 -6.65
N TYR A 112 13.32 4.77 -5.43
CA TYR A 112 13.94 5.80 -4.59
C TYR A 112 15.33 5.43 -4.09
N LEU A 113 15.76 4.17 -4.18
CA LEU A 113 17.12 3.80 -3.79
C LEU A 113 18.14 3.94 -4.93
N ASN A 114 17.73 3.93 -6.21
CA ASN A 114 18.61 4.23 -7.35
C ASN A 114 19.96 3.46 -7.34
N GLY A 115 19.95 2.17 -6.96
CA GLY A 115 21.15 1.33 -6.92
C GLY A 115 22.01 1.44 -5.65
N LEU A 116 21.54 2.15 -4.62
CA LEU A 116 22.14 2.12 -3.28
C LEU A 116 22.08 0.71 -2.68
N LYS A 117 23.11 0.34 -1.91
CA LYS A 117 23.15 -0.94 -1.18
C LYS A 117 22.21 -0.91 0.02
N ILE A 118 21.51 -1.99 0.30
CA ILE A 118 20.77 -2.13 1.56
C ILE A 118 21.77 -2.34 2.71
N ALA A 119 21.67 -1.51 3.74
CA ALA A 119 22.45 -1.68 4.95
C ALA A 119 21.95 -2.90 5.74
N SER A 120 22.86 -3.71 6.27
CA SER A 120 22.53 -4.90 7.08
C SER A 120 22.41 -4.62 8.57
N ASN A 121 22.79 -3.41 9.00
CA ASN A 121 22.69 -2.90 10.36
C ASN A 121 22.50 -1.37 10.34
N ARG A 122 22.39 -0.74 11.52
CA ARG A 122 22.20 0.71 11.65
C ARG A 122 23.44 1.58 11.39
N THR A 123 24.59 1.00 11.04
CA THR A 123 25.79 1.73 10.59
C THR A 123 25.87 1.73 9.06
N LEU A 124 25.56 2.87 8.47
CA LEU A 124 25.46 3.06 7.03
C LEU A 124 26.83 3.47 6.48
N SER A 125 27.31 2.73 5.49
CA SER A 125 28.49 3.11 4.69
C SER A 125 28.09 4.06 3.57
N PRO A 126 29.01 4.87 3.03
CA PRO A 126 28.78 5.64 1.81
C PRO A 126 28.21 4.78 0.68
N GLY A 127 27.12 5.22 0.07
CA GLY A 127 26.40 4.48 -0.96
C GLY A 127 25.45 3.39 -0.44
N SER A 128 25.10 3.41 0.86
CA SER A 128 24.09 2.51 1.42
C SER A 128 22.89 3.24 2.03
N ALA A 129 21.80 2.51 2.20
CA ALA A 129 20.56 3.01 2.77
C ALA A 129 19.97 2.01 3.78
N LEU A 130 19.36 2.55 4.84
CA LEU A 130 18.49 1.81 5.74
C LEU A 130 17.06 2.25 5.49
N VAL A 131 16.16 1.30 5.23
CA VAL A 131 14.73 1.59 5.00
C VAL A 131 13.93 1.21 6.23
N VAL A 132 13.09 2.13 6.68
CA VAL A 132 12.05 1.93 7.68
C VAL A 132 10.70 2.01 6.96
N PHE A 133 9.85 1.02 7.16
CA PHE A 133 8.56 0.94 6.47
C PHE A 133 7.38 0.78 7.44
N GLY A 134 6.18 1.09 6.95
CA GLY A 134 4.91 0.93 7.63
C GLY A 134 4.83 1.68 8.96
N LYS A 135 4.89 3.02 8.93
CA LYS A 135 4.77 3.86 10.14
C LYS A 135 3.40 4.54 10.21
N PRO A 136 2.45 3.99 10.98
CA PRO A 136 1.13 4.56 11.13
C PRO A 136 1.13 5.74 12.11
N LEU A 137 0.27 6.73 11.86
CA LEU A 137 -0.06 7.78 12.81
C LEU A 137 -1.58 7.99 12.84
N LEU A 138 -2.08 8.37 14.01
CA LEU A 138 -3.45 8.85 14.20
C LEU A 138 -3.39 10.36 14.44
N LEU A 139 -4.08 11.13 13.60
CA LEU A 139 -4.09 12.59 13.63
C LEU A 139 -5.45 13.10 14.12
N SER A 140 -5.43 14.19 14.87
CA SER A 140 -6.62 14.98 15.19
C SER A 140 -6.60 16.25 14.35
N GLY A 141 -7.45 16.30 13.32
CA GLY A 141 -7.37 17.29 12.25
C GLY A 141 -6.19 17.07 11.30
N LEU A 142 -6.19 17.81 10.18
CA LEU A 142 -5.07 17.81 9.25
C LEU A 142 -4.04 18.89 9.66
N PRO A 143 -2.76 18.51 9.85
CA PRO A 143 -1.71 19.48 10.17
C PRO A 143 -1.44 20.42 8.99
N SER A 144 -1.34 21.73 9.25
CA SER A 144 -1.04 22.73 8.22
C SER A 144 0.39 22.65 7.69
N ASP A 145 1.36 22.26 8.51
CA ASP A 145 2.77 22.10 8.08
C ASP A 145 3.09 20.67 7.62
N GLY A 146 2.28 19.68 8.02
CA GLY A 146 2.42 18.28 7.62
C GLY A 146 3.26 17.44 8.60
N LEU A 147 4.11 16.57 8.06
CA LEU A 147 5.02 15.72 8.82
C LEU A 147 6.47 16.17 8.63
N ALA A 148 7.25 16.22 9.70
CA ALA A 148 8.70 16.34 9.63
C ALA A 148 9.34 15.00 9.99
N ILE A 149 10.28 14.53 9.16
CA ILE A 149 11.06 13.32 9.44
C ILE A 149 12.49 13.74 9.73
N LEU A 150 13.03 13.29 10.85
CA LEU A 150 14.38 13.59 11.29
C LEU A 150 15.14 12.29 11.53
N ALA A 151 16.33 12.16 10.95
CA ALA A 151 17.24 11.06 11.23
C ALA A 151 18.40 11.61 12.04
N HIS A 152 18.74 10.92 13.14
CA HIS A 152 19.84 11.28 14.02
C HIS A 152 20.85 10.15 14.06
N GLY A 153 22.14 10.49 13.98
CA GLY A 153 23.23 9.53 14.10
C GLY A 153 24.55 10.20 14.38
N LYS A 154 25.62 9.40 14.40
CA LYS A 154 26.99 9.86 14.64
C LYS A 154 27.99 9.22 13.69
N ASP A 155 28.99 9.99 13.30
CA ASP A 155 30.15 9.49 12.58
C ASP A 155 31.08 8.67 13.51
N ALA A 156 32.16 8.11 12.94
CA ALA A 156 33.14 7.32 13.69
C ALA A 156 33.88 8.09 14.80
N ASP A 157 33.95 9.43 14.69
CA ASP A 157 34.57 10.31 15.69
C ASP A 157 33.55 10.82 16.73
N GLY A 158 32.29 10.36 16.64
CA GLY A 158 31.20 10.75 17.53
C GLY A 158 30.56 12.11 17.20
N ARG A 159 30.87 12.72 16.05
CA ARG A 159 30.23 13.96 15.61
C ARG A 159 28.82 13.67 15.12
N LEU A 160 27.90 14.59 15.41
CA LEU A 160 26.50 14.47 15.00
C LEU A 160 26.36 14.48 13.48
N ALA A 161 25.52 13.60 12.97
CA ALA A 161 25.08 13.53 11.59
C ALA A 161 23.54 13.48 11.60
N GLU A 162 22.91 14.44 10.93
CA GLU A 162 21.46 14.58 10.92
C GLU A 162 20.94 14.82 9.51
N ALA A 163 19.72 14.35 9.25
CA ALA A 163 18.98 14.69 8.04
C ALA A 163 17.53 15.00 8.38
N ARG A 164 16.91 15.86 7.57
CA ARG A 164 15.51 16.23 7.73
C ARG A 164 14.82 16.32 6.37
N THR A 165 13.58 15.87 6.32
CA THR A 165 12.65 16.18 5.21
C THR A 165 11.26 16.47 5.76
N THR A 166 10.38 17.02 4.93
CA THR A 166 8.99 17.31 5.28
C THR A 166 8.05 16.75 4.23
N LEU A 167 6.90 16.25 4.67
CA LEU A 167 5.84 15.73 3.82
C LEU A 167 4.54 16.50 4.09
N LYS A 168 3.79 16.80 3.04
CA LYS A 168 2.43 17.31 3.18
C LYS A 168 1.50 16.19 3.61
N VAL A 169 0.50 16.53 4.42
CA VAL A 169 -0.61 15.63 4.72
C VAL A 169 -1.85 16.19 4.03
N GLU A 170 -2.45 15.42 3.14
CA GLU A 170 -3.56 15.90 2.31
C GLU A 170 -4.75 14.94 2.34
N ASN A 171 -5.96 15.52 2.34
CA ASN A 171 -7.14 14.78 1.91
C ASN A 171 -7.14 14.73 0.39
N HIS A 172 -7.12 13.52 -0.17
CA HIS A 172 -7.25 13.34 -1.61
C HIS A 172 -8.58 13.92 -2.11
N ARG A 173 -8.51 14.67 -3.22
CA ARG A 173 -9.67 15.27 -3.86
C ARG A 173 -9.78 14.73 -5.28
N SER A 174 -10.57 13.68 -5.44
CA SER A 174 -10.88 13.17 -6.77
C SER A 174 -11.66 14.21 -7.58
N PRO A 175 -11.32 14.40 -8.87
CA PRO A 175 -12.14 15.18 -9.80
C PRO A 175 -13.36 14.40 -10.31
N ASN A 176 -13.52 13.13 -9.94
CA ASN A 176 -14.58 12.24 -10.39
C ASN A 176 -15.64 12.01 -9.29
N GLU A 177 -16.84 11.67 -9.73
CA GLU A 177 -17.87 11.13 -8.84
C GLU A 177 -17.98 9.62 -8.99
N TYR A 178 -17.55 8.90 -7.95
CA TYR A 178 -17.58 7.45 -7.92
C TYR A 178 -18.86 6.90 -7.27
N VAL A 179 -19.41 5.84 -7.88
CA VAL A 179 -20.46 5.01 -7.30
C VAL A 179 -19.91 3.65 -6.93
N PHE A 180 -20.51 3.00 -5.93
CA PHE A 180 -20.12 1.70 -5.44
C PHE A 180 -20.21 0.66 -6.58
N PRO A 181 -19.21 -0.22 -6.75
CA PRO A 181 -19.08 -1.08 -7.94
C PRO A 181 -20.06 -2.27 -7.96
N LEU A 182 -20.95 -2.39 -6.97
CA LEU A 182 -21.78 -3.56 -6.77
C LEU A 182 -23.20 -3.15 -6.36
N ALA A 183 -24.21 -3.78 -6.93
CA ALA A 183 -25.61 -3.51 -6.59
C ALA A 183 -26.05 -4.27 -5.32
N GLY A 184 -26.80 -3.61 -4.43
CA GLY A 184 -27.36 -4.19 -3.21
C GLY A 184 -26.49 -3.97 -1.98
N THR A 185 -26.52 -4.94 -1.05
CA THR A 185 -25.84 -4.88 0.24
C THR A 185 -24.62 -5.81 0.27
N TRP A 186 -23.49 -5.29 0.72
CA TRP A 186 -22.18 -5.91 0.66
C TRP A 186 -21.41 -5.71 1.97
N TYR A 187 -20.45 -6.59 2.22
CA TYR A 187 -19.53 -6.58 3.35
C TYR A 187 -18.15 -6.13 2.88
N VAL A 188 -17.57 -5.18 3.61
CA VAL A 188 -16.18 -4.74 3.42
C VAL A 188 -15.29 -5.65 4.25
N GLY A 189 -14.81 -6.73 3.64
CA GLY A 189 -13.97 -7.74 4.29
C GLY A 189 -12.56 -7.22 4.57
N ALA A 190 -12.03 -6.42 3.65
CA ALA A 190 -10.83 -5.62 3.86
C ALA A 190 -11.07 -4.21 3.32
N GLY A 191 -10.59 -3.22 4.06
CA GLY A 191 -10.60 -1.81 3.68
C GLY A 191 -9.39 -1.10 4.29
N PRO A 192 -9.26 0.21 4.12
CA PRO A 192 -8.07 0.98 4.50
C PRO A 192 -7.97 1.32 6.00
N ASN A 193 -8.10 0.31 6.85
CA ASN A 193 -7.75 0.39 8.27
C ASN A 193 -6.38 -0.30 8.53
N PHE A 194 -5.81 -0.11 9.72
CA PHE A 194 -4.50 -0.69 10.04
C PHE A 194 -4.51 -2.21 10.28
N GLU A 195 -5.68 -2.83 10.40
CA GLU A 195 -5.81 -4.28 10.55
C GLU A 195 -5.82 -5.01 9.19
N SER A 196 -6.12 -4.28 8.12
CA SER A 196 -6.15 -4.81 6.77
C SER A 196 -4.74 -5.02 6.20
N PRO A 197 -4.49 -6.13 5.47
CA PRO A 197 -3.21 -6.36 4.81
C PRO A 197 -2.92 -5.34 3.69
N HIS A 198 -3.96 -4.81 3.02
CA HIS A 198 -3.83 -3.84 1.93
C HIS A 198 -3.15 -2.53 2.36
N ARG A 199 -3.42 -2.10 3.59
CA ARG A 199 -3.00 -0.79 4.10
C ARG A 199 -1.49 -0.59 3.98
N TRP A 200 -0.72 -1.68 4.09
CA TRP A 200 0.73 -1.69 4.17
C TRP A 200 1.47 -1.68 2.82
N ALA A 201 0.76 -1.78 1.70
CA ALA A 201 1.36 -1.71 0.37
C ALA A 201 0.95 -0.42 -0.33
N ALA A 202 1.90 0.30 -0.94
CA ALA A 202 1.64 1.62 -1.51
C ALA A 202 0.57 1.63 -2.62
N ASN A 203 0.43 0.52 -3.36
CA ASN A 203 -0.57 0.36 -4.41
C ASN A 203 -1.97 0.01 -3.87
N GLU A 204 -2.04 -0.73 -2.77
CA GLU A 204 -3.28 -1.19 -2.15
C GLU A 204 -3.69 -0.37 -0.92
N GLU A 205 -2.97 0.70 -0.57
CA GLU A 205 -3.17 1.46 0.67
C GLU A 205 -4.64 1.86 0.94
N PHE A 206 -5.43 2.02 -0.13
CA PHE A 206 -6.86 2.37 -0.13
C PHE A 206 -7.76 1.34 -0.83
N ALA A 207 -7.28 0.11 -1.02
CA ALA A 207 -8.02 -0.97 -1.66
C ALA A 207 -9.11 -1.55 -0.74
N PHE A 208 -10.03 -2.28 -1.38
CA PHE A 208 -11.13 -2.97 -0.73
C PHE A 208 -11.26 -4.39 -1.26
N ASP A 209 -11.49 -5.33 -0.34
CA ASP A 209 -12.05 -6.64 -0.67
C ASP A 209 -13.54 -6.64 -0.27
N LEU A 210 -14.41 -6.77 -1.26
CA LEU A 210 -15.85 -6.66 -1.13
C LEU A 210 -16.50 -8.03 -1.32
N ALA A 211 -17.11 -8.54 -0.25
CA ALA A 211 -17.79 -9.83 -0.20
C ALA A 211 -19.29 -9.67 0.08
N ALA A 212 -20.05 -10.75 -0.06
CA ALA A 212 -21.48 -10.76 0.26
C ALA A 212 -21.74 -11.71 1.43
N LEU A 213 -22.62 -11.31 2.37
CA LEU A 213 -23.02 -12.14 3.50
C LEU A 213 -24.45 -12.64 3.36
N GLY A 214 -24.68 -13.87 3.83
CA GLY A 214 -26.00 -14.43 4.09
C GLY A 214 -26.60 -13.91 5.38
N GLY A 215 -27.85 -14.29 5.65
CA GLY A 215 -28.56 -13.90 6.88
C GLY A 215 -27.98 -14.51 8.17
N ASP A 216 -27.12 -15.51 8.04
CA ASP A 216 -26.34 -16.15 9.10
C ASP A 216 -24.98 -15.47 9.34
N GLY A 217 -24.64 -14.45 8.55
CA GLY A 217 -23.36 -13.75 8.62
C GLY A 217 -22.19 -14.48 7.95
N LEU A 218 -22.45 -15.57 7.20
CA LEU A 218 -21.42 -16.29 6.43
C LEU A 218 -21.36 -15.78 4.98
N THR A 219 -20.20 -15.92 4.34
CA THR A 219 -19.97 -15.51 2.93
C THR A 219 -20.56 -16.50 1.92
N HIS A 220 -20.94 -17.69 2.40
CA HIS A 220 -21.48 -18.78 1.60
C HIS A 220 -22.62 -19.50 2.32
N LYS A 221 -23.39 -20.29 1.55
CA LYS A 221 -24.28 -21.33 2.07
C LYS A 221 -23.54 -22.67 2.16
N GLY A 222 -24.10 -23.64 2.88
CA GLY A 222 -23.50 -24.98 2.94
C GLY A 222 -22.09 -24.97 3.55
N ASP A 223 -21.19 -25.80 3.02
CA ASP A 223 -19.82 -25.96 3.52
C ASP A 223 -18.78 -25.09 2.80
N GLY A 224 -19.18 -24.30 1.79
CA GLY A 224 -18.30 -23.36 1.11
C GLY A 224 -17.27 -24.01 0.18
N SER A 225 -17.47 -25.29 -0.14
CA SER A 225 -16.55 -26.06 -1.00
C SER A 225 -16.77 -25.83 -2.49
N HIS A 226 -17.87 -25.18 -2.89
CA HIS A 226 -18.17 -24.85 -4.29
C HIS A 226 -18.29 -23.35 -4.51
N LEU A 227 -17.80 -22.86 -5.65
CA LEU A 227 -17.90 -21.44 -6.02
C LEU A 227 -19.36 -20.92 -5.97
N THR A 228 -20.31 -21.76 -6.38
CA THR A 228 -21.75 -21.46 -6.38
C THR A 228 -22.39 -21.39 -4.99
N ASP A 229 -21.63 -21.71 -3.93
CA ASP A 229 -22.07 -21.57 -2.56
C ASP A 229 -21.96 -20.11 -2.08
N TYR A 230 -21.01 -19.36 -2.62
CA TYR A 230 -20.73 -17.99 -2.21
C TYR A 230 -21.76 -17.01 -2.77
N TYR A 231 -22.29 -16.14 -1.92
CA TYR A 231 -23.32 -15.17 -2.31
C TYR A 231 -22.80 -14.11 -3.29
N ALA A 232 -21.47 -13.89 -3.29
CA ALA A 232 -20.80 -12.94 -4.17
C ALA A 232 -20.58 -13.48 -5.58
N TYR A 233 -20.43 -14.80 -5.74
CA TYR A 233 -20.03 -15.41 -7.01
C TYR A 233 -21.09 -15.20 -8.12
N GLY A 234 -20.63 -14.76 -9.29
CA GLY A 234 -21.47 -14.51 -10.46
C GLY A 234 -22.28 -13.21 -10.42
N ARG A 235 -22.13 -12.38 -9.36
CA ARG A 235 -22.78 -11.06 -9.28
C ARG A 235 -22.14 -10.09 -10.25
N ASP A 236 -22.94 -9.21 -10.84
CA ASP A 236 -22.44 -8.20 -11.78
C ASP A 236 -21.52 -7.19 -11.09
N VAL A 237 -20.40 -6.90 -11.73
CA VAL A 237 -19.44 -5.85 -11.36
C VAL A 237 -19.66 -4.65 -12.27
N LEU A 238 -19.83 -3.48 -11.67
CA LEU A 238 -20.22 -2.24 -12.33
C LEU A 238 -19.05 -1.25 -12.37
N ALA A 239 -18.94 -0.51 -13.46
CA ALA A 239 -18.01 0.61 -13.58
C ALA A 239 -18.35 1.73 -12.58
N VAL A 240 -17.35 2.21 -11.84
CA VAL A 240 -17.54 3.17 -10.73
C VAL A 240 -17.74 4.59 -11.23
N ALA A 241 -17.30 4.89 -12.46
CA ALA A 241 -17.44 6.18 -13.12
C ALA A 241 -17.36 6.01 -14.64
N ASP A 242 -17.63 7.10 -15.37
CA ASP A 242 -17.33 7.19 -16.80
C ASP A 242 -15.81 7.05 -17.02
N GLY A 243 -15.41 6.46 -18.14
CA GLY A 243 -14.00 6.26 -18.43
C GLY A 243 -13.72 5.49 -19.71
N GLU A 244 -12.50 5.00 -19.84
CA GLU A 244 -12.03 4.17 -20.94
C GLU A 244 -11.34 2.93 -20.40
N VAL A 245 -11.61 1.77 -20.98
CA VAL A 245 -10.89 0.53 -20.64
C VAL A 245 -9.46 0.64 -21.16
N VAL A 246 -8.47 0.55 -20.26
CA VAL A 246 -7.06 0.59 -20.65
C VAL A 246 -6.44 -0.79 -20.75
N GLU A 247 -6.89 -1.73 -19.93
CA GLU A 247 -6.35 -3.09 -19.90
C GLU A 247 -7.41 -4.07 -19.39
N VAL A 248 -7.35 -5.30 -19.91
CA VAL A 248 -8.18 -6.43 -19.49
C VAL A 248 -7.31 -7.68 -19.42
N GLY A 249 -7.42 -8.42 -18.32
CA GLY A 249 -7.01 -9.82 -18.25
C GLY A 249 -8.25 -10.72 -18.21
N ALA A 250 -8.34 -11.71 -19.09
CA ALA A 250 -9.54 -12.56 -19.22
C ALA A 250 -9.24 -14.06 -19.40
N ASP A 251 -7.97 -14.47 -19.32
CA ASP A 251 -7.53 -15.84 -19.59
C ASP A 251 -7.39 -16.70 -18.33
N ALA A 252 -7.53 -16.11 -17.14
CA ALA A 252 -7.40 -16.85 -15.89
C ALA A 252 -8.61 -17.75 -15.67
N THR A 253 -8.33 -18.96 -15.18
CA THR A 253 -9.33 -19.97 -14.85
C THR A 253 -9.62 -20.01 -13.35
N GLU A 254 -10.75 -20.59 -12.99
CA GLU A 254 -11.16 -20.81 -11.60
C GLU A 254 -11.69 -22.24 -11.41
N ALA A 255 -11.49 -22.79 -10.22
CA ALA A 255 -11.89 -24.13 -9.84
C ALA A 255 -12.18 -24.20 -8.34
N ASN A 256 -13.02 -25.17 -7.96
CA ASN A 256 -13.46 -25.35 -6.56
C ASN A 256 -12.32 -25.82 -5.64
N ASP A 257 -11.28 -26.45 -6.17
CA ASP A 257 -10.13 -26.97 -5.41
C ASP A 257 -9.29 -25.86 -4.75
N ARG A 258 -9.51 -24.60 -5.14
CA ARG A 258 -8.90 -23.42 -4.53
C ARG A 258 -9.61 -22.97 -3.27
N LEU A 259 -10.85 -23.38 -3.05
CA LEU A 259 -11.62 -23.09 -1.83
C LEU A 259 -11.25 -24.06 -0.72
N LYS A 260 -11.46 -23.68 0.54
CA LYS A 260 -11.28 -24.57 1.69
C LYS A 260 -12.15 -25.82 1.52
N GLN A 261 -11.53 -27.00 1.64
CA GLN A 261 -12.23 -28.27 1.47
C GLN A 261 -12.82 -28.79 2.79
N PRO A 262 -13.92 -29.54 2.77
CA PRO A 262 -14.51 -30.11 3.98
C PRO A 262 -13.50 -31.00 4.73
N GLY A 263 -13.29 -30.71 6.02
CA GLY A 263 -12.33 -31.41 6.86
C GLY A 263 -10.87 -30.95 6.75
N GLU A 264 -10.58 -29.97 5.89
CA GLU A 264 -9.25 -29.35 5.79
C GLU A 264 -8.99 -28.43 6.99
N SER A 265 -7.77 -28.52 7.54
CA SER A 265 -7.34 -27.61 8.60
C SER A 265 -7.07 -26.21 8.06
N GLU A 266 -7.16 -25.19 8.90
CA GLU A 266 -6.82 -23.81 8.49
C GLU A 266 -5.35 -23.72 8.05
N GLU A 267 -4.46 -24.39 8.76
CA GLU A 267 -3.02 -24.40 8.46
C GLU A 267 -2.73 -25.01 7.08
N ASP A 268 -3.39 -26.12 6.72
CA ASP A 268 -3.22 -26.73 5.41
C ASP A 268 -3.76 -25.83 4.29
N PHE A 269 -4.90 -25.18 4.52
CA PHE A 269 -5.50 -24.24 3.59
C PHE A 269 -4.59 -23.02 3.35
N GLU A 270 -4.12 -22.38 4.42
CA GLU A 270 -3.20 -21.24 4.36
C GLU A 270 -1.92 -21.62 3.63
N LYS A 271 -1.34 -22.79 3.95
CA LYS A 271 -0.12 -23.28 3.32
C LYS A 271 -0.28 -23.47 1.82
N ARG A 272 -1.36 -24.10 1.35
CA ARG A 272 -1.58 -24.25 -0.11
C ARG A 272 -1.88 -22.92 -0.79
N THR A 273 -2.58 -22.01 -0.12
CA THR A 273 -2.87 -20.68 -0.64
C THR A 273 -1.58 -19.88 -0.84
N TYR A 274 -0.68 -19.90 0.14
CA TYR A 274 0.64 -19.27 0.02
C TYR A 274 1.48 -19.87 -1.12
N LEU A 275 1.49 -21.20 -1.26
CA LEU A 275 2.20 -21.86 -2.36
C LEU A 275 1.62 -21.49 -3.72
N GLU A 276 0.30 -21.34 -3.83
CA GLU A 276 -0.36 -20.93 -5.06
C GLU A 276 -0.05 -19.47 -5.42
N GLN A 277 -0.06 -18.57 -4.43
CA GLN A 277 0.38 -17.19 -4.62
C GLN A 277 1.81 -17.11 -5.18
N ALA A 278 2.74 -17.89 -4.62
CA ALA A 278 4.11 -17.94 -5.08
C ALA A 278 4.23 -18.43 -6.53
N LYS A 279 3.43 -19.44 -6.93
CA LYS A 279 3.38 -19.90 -8.33
C LYS A 279 2.85 -18.81 -9.27
N LEU A 280 1.77 -18.12 -8.90
CA LEU A 280 1.21 -17.03 -9.70
C LEU A 280 2.26 -15.93 -9.90
N LEU A 281 2.90 -15.45 -8.83
CA LEU A 281 3.95 -14.43 -8.91
C LEU A 281 5.16 -14.86 -9.75
N ALA A 282 5.48 -16.17 -9.80
CA ALA A 282 6.54 -16.69 -10.64
C ALA A 282 6.22 -16.62 -12.15
N THR A 283 4.93 -16.59 -12.53
CA THR A 283 4.51 -16.45 -13.94
C THR A 283 4.49 -15.00 -14.40
N SER A 284 3.90 -14.13 -13.59
CA SER A 284 3.79 -12.69 -13.84
C SER A 284 3.34 -12.02 -12.56
N TYR A 285 3.84 -10.82 -12.30
CA TYR A 285 3.39 -10.03 -11.15
C TYR A 285 1.89 -9.69 -11.22
N LYS A 286 1.27 -9.67 -12.41
CA LYS A 286 -0.17 -9.44 -12.59
C LYS A 286 -1.03 -10.71 -12.46
N ALA A 287 -0.43 -11.91 -12.46
CA ALA A 287 -1.20 -13.16 -12.35
C ALA A 287 -2.05 -13.27 -11.07
N PRO A 288 -1.62 -12.74 -9.90
CA PRO A 288 -2.46 -12.64 -8.72
C PRO A 288 -3.77 -11.86 -8.90
N LEU A 289 -3.89 -10.97 -9.88
CA LEU A 289 -5.16 -10.26 -10.15
C LEU A 289 -6.22 -11.19 -10.74
N GLY A 290 -5.81 -12.30 -11.36
CA GLY A 290 -6.71 -13.20 -12.08
C GLY A 290 -7.22 -12.56 -13.36
N ASN A 291 -8.54 -12.63 -13.57
CA ASN A 291 -9.21 -11.82 -14.56
C ASN A 291 -9.51 -10.44 -13.96
N TYR A 292 -9.24 -9.41 -14.73
CA TYR A 292 -9.34 -8.04 -14.25
C TYR A 292 -9.73 -7.07 -15.36
N VAL A 293 -10.23 -5.91 -14.94
CA VAL A 293 -10.48 -4.75 -15.81
C VAL A 293 -9.82 -3.55 -15.17
N ILE A 294 -9.12 -2.73 -15.97
CA ILE A 294 -8.57 -1.44 -15.55
C ILE A 294 -9.22 -0.35 -16.38
N LEU A 295 -9.80 0.64 -15.70
CA LEU A 295 -10.42 1.80 -16.33
C LEU A 295 -9.63 3.06 -16.02
N ARG A 296 -9.44 3.92 -17.03
CA ARG A 296 -8.94 5.30 -16.86
C ARG A 296 -10.11 6.26 -16.73
N HIS A 297 -10.01 7.17 -15.77
CA HIS A 297 -10.97 8.23 -15.51
C HIS A 297 -10.36 9.62 -15.77
N ALA A 298 -11.15 10.68 -15.63
CA ALA A 298 -10.63 12.04 -15.70
C ALA A 298 -9.61 12.29 -14.58
N GLY A 299 -8.68 13.22 -14.79
CA GLY A 299 -7.69 13.59 -13.78
C GLY A 299 -6.56 12.58 -13.53
N GLY A 300 -6.46 11.52 -14.35
CA GLY A 300 -5.37 10.53 -14.22
C GLY A 300 -5.61 9.46 -13.16
N GLU A 301 -6.85 9.29 -12.70
CA GLU A 301 -7.23 8.22 -11.77
C GLU A 301 -7.60 6.94 -12.53
N PHE A 302 -7.26 5.78 -11.96
CA PHE A 302 -7.52 4.48 -12.54
C PHE A 302 -8.20 3.55 -11.54
N SER A 303 -9.31 2.95 -11.92
CA SER A 303 -9.97 1.93 -11.10
C SER A 303 -9.58 0.53 -11.58
N HIS A 304 -9.24 -0.35 -10.64
CA HIS A 304 -8.87 -1.73 -10.91
C HIS A 304 -9.89 -2.66 -10.28
N TYR A 305 -10.35 -3.64 -11.05
CA TYR A 305 -11.29 -4.68 -10.63
C TYR A 305 -10.62 -6.02 -10.84
N ALA A 306 -10.38 -6.79 -9.79
CA ALA A 306 -9.70 -8.08 -9.86
C ALA A 306 -10.60 -9.24 -9.37
N HIS A 307 -10.09 -10.46 -9.50
CA HIS A 307 -10.77 -11.70 -9.16
C HIS A 307 -12.08 -11.93 -9.94
N LEU A 308 -12.15 -11.43 -11.17
CA LEU A 308 -13.34 -11.54 -12.01
C LEU A 308 -13.56 -12.99 -12.47
N LYS A 309 -14.83 -13.35 -12.66
CA LYS A 309 -15.25 -14.71 -13.05
C LYS A 309 -14.72 -15.08 -14.43
N GLN A 310 -14.29 -16.33 -14.58
CA GLN A 310 -13.84 -16.90 -15.84
C GLN A 310 -14.92 -16.72 -16.93
N GLY A 311 -14.51 -16.17 -18.07
CA GLY A 311 -15.36 -15.93 -19.24
C GLY A 311 -16.43 -14.86 -19.05
N SER A 312 -16.34 -14.01 -18.00
CA SER A 312 -17.39 -13.03 -17.70
C SER A 312 -17.11 -11.59 -18.14
N VAL A 313 -15.87 -11.27 -18.49
CA VAL A 313 -15.48 -9.89 -18.87
C VAL A 313 -16.20 -9.50 -20.17
N ARG A 314 -16.89 -8.34 -20.13
CA ARG A 314 -17.82 -7.87 -21.18
C ARG A 314 -17.23 -6.75 -22.05
N VAL A 315 -15.99 -6.36 -21.77
CA VAL A 315 -15.35 -5.17 -22.35
C VAL A 315 -13.95 -5.50 -22.84
N LYS A 316 -13.39 -4.64 -23.69
CA LYS A 316 -12.01 -4.74 -24.20
C LYS A 316 -11.32 -3.38 -24.14
N ALA A 317 -9.99 -3.38 -24.19
CA ALA A 317 -9.19 -2.16 -24.23
C ALA A 317 -9.66 -1.21 -25.36
N GLY A 318 -9.75 0.07 -25.04
CA GLY A 318 -10.27 1.13 -25.91
C GLY A 318 -11.78 1.35 -25.86
N ASP A 319 -12.56 0.46 -25.22
CA ASP A 319 -14.00 0.69 -25.04
C ASP A 319 -14.25 1.91 -24.12
N THR A 320 -15.20 2.77 -24.50
CA THR A 320 -15.71 3.84 -23.62
C THR A 320 -16.76 3.25 -22.67
N ILE A 321 -16.63 3.58 -21.40
CA ILE A 321 -17.46 3.06 -20.31
C ILE A 321 -18.30 4.16 -19.70
N LYS A 322 -19.55 3.82 -19.35
CA LYS A 322 -20.43 4.68 -18.56
C LYS A 322 -20.51 4.19 -17.13
N ARG A 323 -20.60 5.15 -16.19
CA ARG A 323 -20.84 4.88 -14.78
C ARG A 323 -22.05 3.94 -14.60
N GLY A 324 -21.88 2.87 -13.83
CA GLY A 324 -22.91 1.85 -13.60
C GLY A 324 -23.04 0.79 -14.71
N GLN A 325 -22.28 0.89 -15.80
CA GLN A 325 -22.24 -0.16 -16.83
C GLN A 325 -21.65 -1.44 -16.24
N ALA A 326 -22.31 -2.57 -16.46
CA ALA A 326 -21.77 -3.86 -16.07
C ALA A 326 -20.60 -4.26 -16.97
N ILE A 327 -19.43 -4.51 -16.37
CA ILE A 327 -18.16 -4.77 -17.08
C ILE A 327 -17.71 -6.23 -16.97
N ALA A 328 -18.15 -6.95 -15.94
CA ALA A 328 -17.83 -8.35 -15.71
C ALA A 328 -18.76 -8.96 -14.64
N GLN A 329 -18.47 -10.18 -14.21
CA GLN A 329 -19.05 -10.78 -13.01
C GLN A 329 -17.94 -11.13 -12.01
N LEU A 330 -18.28 -11.11 -10.71
CA LEU A 330 -17.39 -11.45 -9.61
C LEU A 330 -17.11 -12.96 -9.59
N GLY A 331 -15.84 -13.35 -9.42
CA GLY A 331 -15.38 -14.73 -9.46
C GLY A 331 -14.35 -15.08 -8.39
N GLN A 332 -13.44 -16.00 -8.73
CA GLN A 332 -12.39 -16.53 -7.86
C GLN A 332 -11.06 -16.74 -8.58
N THR A 333 -10.82 -15.98 -9.65
CA THR A 333 -9.56 -16.08 -10.41
C THR A 333 -8.43 -15.32 -9.70
N GLY A 334 -7.18 -15.71 -9.93
CA GLY A 334 -6.02 -15.03 -9.31
C GLY A 334 -5.84 -15.40 -7.83
N ASN A 335 -5.13 -14.61 -7.03
CA ASN A 335 -4.81 -14.94 -5.65
C ASN A 335 -5.94 -14.57 -4.69
N THR A 336 -6.81 -15.52 -4.38
CA THR A 336 -7.98 -15.33 -3.53
C THR A 336 -8.29 -16.60 -2.74
N THR A 337 -8.83 -16.44 -1.53
CA THR A 337 -9.27 -17.52 -0.62
C THR A 337 -10.75 -17.85 -0.79
N GLU A 338 -11.59 -16.87 -1.14
CA GLU A 338 -13.03 -17.03 -1.41
C GLU A 338 -13.56 -15.95 -2.37
N PRO A 339 -14.66 -16.16 -3.11
CA PRO A 339 -15.21 -15.17 -4.04
C PRO A 339 -15.47 -13.80 -3.42
N HIS A 340 -14.71 -12.79 -3.86
CA HIS A 340 -14.87 -11.38 -3.51
C HIS A 340 -14.43 -10.50 -4.68
N LEU A 341 -14.79 -9.21 -4.66
CA LEU A 341 -14.21 -8.22 -5.57
C LEU A 341 -13.08 -7.50 -4.85
N HIS A 342 -11.86 -7.65 -5.35
CA HIS A 342 -10.77 -6.75 -5.01
C HIS A 342 -10.89 -5.49 -5.89
N PHE A 343 -10.95 -4.33 -5.25
CA PHE A 343 -11.11 -3.04 -5.89
C PHE A 343 -10.11 -2.03 -5.34
N GLN A 344 -9.42 -1.30 -6.21
CA GLN A 344 -8.56 -0.18 -5.83
C GLN A 344 -8.67 0.99 -6.82
N LEU A 345 -8.47 2.21 -6.32
CA LEU A 345 -8.28 3.41 -7.12
C LEU A 345 -6.82 3.85 -7.02
N THR A 346 -6.18 4.17 -8.14
CA THR A 346 -4.77 4.57 -8.19
C THR A 346 -4.53 5.81 -9.04
N ASP A 347 -3.35 6.42 -8.91
CA ASP A 347 -2.87 7.56 -9.70
C ASP A 347 -2.17 7.16 -11.03
N GLY A 348 -2.31 5.90 -11.45
CA GLY A 348 -1.67 5.35 -12.63
C GLY A 348 -2.23 3.99 -13.04
N PRO A 349 -1.92 3.51 -14.27
CA PRO A 349 -2.52 2.30 -14.84
C PRO A 349 -1.92 0.99 -14.31
N ASP A 350 -0.74 1.04 -13.68
CA ASP A 350 -0.08 -0.18 -13.17
C ASP A 350 -0.65 -0.54 -11.79
N PRO A 351 -1.37 -1.66 -11.63
CA PRO A 351 -2.01 -2.05 -10.36
C PRO A 351 -1.02 -2.31 -9.21
N LEU A 352 0.25 -2.54 -9.52
CA LEU A 352 1.28 -2.90 -8.54
C LEU A 352 2.20 -1.74 -8.19
N TYR A 353 2.46 -0.86 -9.16
CA TYR A 353 3.41 0.24 -8.98
C TYR A 353 2.74 1.61 -8.91
N SER A 354 1.49 1.75 -9.35
CA SER A 354 0.76 3.02 -9.16
C SER A 354 0.35 3.16 -7.70
N ARG A 355 0.31 4.38 -7.21
CA ARG A 355 -0.03 4.65 -5.82
C ARG A 355 -1.54 4.54 -5.64
N GLY A 356 -1.97 3.83 -4.60
CA GLY A 356 -3.36 3.87 -4.16
C GLY A 356 -3.77 5.27 -3.74
N VAL A 357 -4.98 5.69 -4.11
CA VAL A 357 -5.58 6.95 -3.67
C VAL A 357 -6.90 6.69 -2.95
N PRO A 358 -7.24 7.47 -1.90
CA PRO A 358 -8.53 7.36 -1.23
C PRO A 358 -9.70 7.52 -2.21
N ILE A 359 -10.77 6.75 -2.02
CA ILE A 359 -11.99 6.86 -2.82
C ILE A 359 -13.21 7.03 -1.91
N LEU A 360 -14.12 7.90 -2.35
CA LEU A 360 -15.41 8.12 -1.73
C LEU A 360 -16.53 7.71 -2.68
N PHE A 361 -17.37 6.77 -2.26
CA PHE A 361 -18.54 6.35 -3.03
C PHE A 361 -19.78 7.17 -2.66
N LYS A 362 -20.38 7.84 -3.65
CA LYS A 362 -21.51 8.77 -3.43
C LYS A 362 -22.83 8.09 -3.08
N ASN A 363 -23.01 6.85 -3.52
CA ASN A 363 -24.23 6.09 -3.32
C ASN A 363 -24.09 4.96 -2.29
N ALA A 364 -22.96 4.89 -1.58
CA ALA A 364 -22.73 3.92 -0.53
C ALA A 364 -23.24 4.46 0.82
N VAL A 365 -24.08 3.67 1.49
CA VAL A 365 -24.57 3.96 2.85
C VAL A 365 -24.22 2.78 3.74
N ASN A 366 -23.57 3.03 4.88
CA ASN A 366 -23.23 1.97 5.83
C ASN A 366 -24.39 1.65 6.79
N THR A 367 -24.24 0.61 7.62
CA THR A 367 -25.25 0.16 8.60
C THR A 367 -25.64 1.19 9.65
N VAL A 368 -24.79 2.16 9.93
CA VAL A 368 -25.07 3.26 10.87
C VAL A 368 -25.67 4.49 10.18
N GLY A 369 -25.95 4.41 8.87
CA GLY A 369 -26.62 5.45 8.08
C GLY A 369 -25.72 6.56 7.58
N PHE A 370 -24.39 6.45 7.73
CA PHE A 370 -23.47 7.42 7.16
C PHE A 370 -23.40 7.26 5.64
N SER A 371 -23.61 8.36 4.93
CA SER A 371 -23.45 8.47 3.48
C SER A 371 -22.31 9.45 3.18
N GLY A 372 -21.56 9.19 2.11
CA GLY A 372 -20.44 10.05 1.75
C GLY A 372 -19.28 10.05 2.76
N SER A 373 -19.13 8.96 3.52
CA SER A 373 -17.96 8.69 4.36
C SER A 373 -17.07 7.63 3.74
N TYR A 374 -15.80 7.67 4.08
CA TYR A 374 -14.82 6.64 3.78
C TYR A 374 -15.23 5.30 4.40
N LEU A 375 -15.22 4.24 3.58
CA LEU A 375 -15.63 2.90 4.02
C LEU A 375 -14.53 2.24 4.87
N GLN A 376 -14.94 1.50 5.90
CA GLN A 376 -14.01 0.80 6.80
C GLN A 376 -14.22 -0.70 6.71
N THR A 377 -13.15 -1.45 6.99
CA THR A 377 -13.23 -2.90 7.23
C THR A 377 -14.32 -3.22 8.26
N GLY A 378 -15.04 -4.31 8.05
CA GLY A 378 -16.11 -4.76 8.94
C GLY A 378 -17.47 -4.11 8.66
N TRP A 379 -17.55 -3.12 7.78
CA TRP A 379 -18.81 -2.45 7.48
C TRP A 379 -19.69 -3.27 6.53
N ILE A 380 -21.00 -3.17 6.76
CA ILE A 380 -22.02 -3.56 5.78
C ILE A 380 -22.49 -2.29 5.09
N VAL A 381 -22.47 -2.32 3.76
CA VAL A 381 -22.69 -1.17 2.88
C VAL A 381 -23.78 -1.50 1.87
N THR A 382 -24.75 -0.62 1.72
CA THR A 382 -25.79 -0.71 0.70
C THR A 382 -25.58 0.37 -0.35
N ALA A 383 -25.49 -0.01 -1.61
CA ALA A 383 -25.56 0.92 -2.75
C ALA A 383 -27.02 1.36 -2.97
N ARG A 384 -27.29 2.66 -2.93
CA ARG A 384 -28.65 3.25 -3.07
C ARG A 384 -28.86 4.06 -4.33
#